data_AF-A0A3Q2X702-F1
#
_entry.id   AF-A0A3Q2X702-F1
#
_cell.length_a   1.000
_cell.length_b   1.000
_cell.length_c   1.000
_cell.angle_alpha   90.00
_cell.angle_beta   90.00
_cell.angle_gamma   90.00
#
_symmetry.space_group_name_H-M   'P 1'
#
loop_
_entity.id
_entity.type
_entity.pdbx_description
1 polymer ?
#
loop_
_entity_poly.entity_id
_entity_poly.type
_entity_poly.pdbx_seq_one_letter_code
_entity_poly.pdbx_strand_id
1 'polypeptide(L)'
;MKFLHLLSSEASQSITFHCLSYQPSSTADSFSSSGHKENTRLRFRGWNKQMFEKDTLLEPHVLQDECKIQDGSWHQSRFLFHTQDSGQLPIVDIEEFPTSQINSQRNVEIGPVCFL
;
A
#
# COMPACT_ATOMS: atom_id res chain seq x y z
N MET A 1 -22.07 1.92 2.47
CA MET A 1 -22.45 2.49 1.16
C MET A 1 -23.43 1.57 0.39
N LYS A 2 -24.54 1.11 1.01
CA LYS A 2 -25.35 0.02 0.42
C LYS A 2 -25.97 0.35 -0.95
N PHE A 3 -26.57 1.54 -1.09
CA PHE A 3 -27.18 1.93 -2.37
C PHE A 3 -26.15 2.12 -3.48
N LEU A 4 -24.98 2.69 -3.19
CA LEU A 4 -23.92 2.84 -4.19
C LEU A 4 -23.43 1.48 -4.71
N HIS A 5 -23.23 0.48 -3.83
CA HIS A 5 -22.88 -0.87 -4.29
C HIS A 5 -23.97 -1.50 -5.16
N LEU A 6 -25.26 -1.25 -4.87
CA LEU A 6 -26.37 -1.83 -5.64
C LEU A 6 -26.58 -1.14 -6.99
N LEU A 7 -26.21 0.13 -7.12
CA LEU A 7 -26.51 0.96 -8.29
C LEU A 7 -25.31 1.18 -9.21
N SER A 8 -24.14 0.65 -8.86
CA SER A 8 -22.89 0.87 -9.60
C SER A 8 -22.33 -0.46 -10.09
N SER A 9 -21.87 -0.45 -11.33
CA SER A 9 -21.21 -1.57 -11.99
C SER A 9 -19.72 -1.64 -11.69
N GLU A 10 -19.11 -0.52 -11.32
CA GLU A 10 -17.68 -0.45 -11.06
C GLU A 10 -17.38 0.43 -9.85
N ALA A 11 -16.23 0.18 -9.23
CA ALA A 11 -15.69 1.06 -8.21
C ALA A 11 -14.18 1.21 -8.36
N SER A 12 -13.66 2.37 -7.96
CA SER A 12 -12.22 2.62 -7.89
C SER A 12 -11.84 3.46 -6.67
N GLN A 13 -10.63 3.24 -6.16
CA GLN A 13 -10.07 4.00 -5.05
C GLN A 13 -8.55 3.98 -5.15
N SER A 14 -7.88 5.03 -4.69
CA SER A 14 -6.42 5.06 -4.54
C SER A 14 -6.00 5.19 -3.08
N ILE A 15 -4.86 4.59 -2.73
CA ILE A 15 -4.20 4.77 -1.43
C ILE A 15 -2.72 5.08 -1.70
N THR A 16 -2.20 6.12 -1.07
CA THR A 16 -0.81 6.54 -1.20
C THR A 16 -0.11 6.44 0.14
N PHE A 17 1.02 5.73 0.18
CA PHE A 17 1.94 5.75 1.30
C PHE A 17 3.03 6.76 1.02
N HIS A 18 3.22 7.68 1.95
CA HIS A 18 4.36 8.60 1.99
C HIS A 18 5.36 8.03 2.98
N CYS A 19 6.58 7.76 2.51
CA CYS A 19 7.62 7.09 3.28
C CYS A 19 8.86 7.96 3.38
N LEU A 20 9.46 8.00 4.57
CA LEU A 20 10.76 8.60 4.81
C LEU A 20 11.66 7.55 5.47
N SER A 21 12.68 7.11 4.74
CA SER A 21 13.71 6.19 5.26
C SER A 21 14.88 7.01 5.79
N TYR A 22 15.26 6.81 7.06
CA TYR A 22 16.50 7.39 7.57
C TYR A 22 17.69 6.56 7.07
N GLN A 23 18.63 7.21 6.41
CA GLN A 23 19.89 6.58 6.05
C GLN A 23 20.63 6.18 7.33
N PRO A 24 21.01 4.91 7.53
CA PRO A 24 21.85 4.56 8.67
C PRO A 24 23.16 5.34 8.54
N SER A 25 23.48 6.15 9.55
CA SER A 25 24.77 6.83 9.62
C SER A 25 25.86 5.76 9.47
N SER A 26 26.64 5.86 8.39
CA SER A 26 27.74 4.97 8.10
C SER A 26 28.83 5.12 9.17
N THR A 27 28.68 4.38 10.28
CA THR A 27 29.74 4.16 11.25
C THR A 27 29.77 2.68 11.60
N ALA A 28 30.90 2.07 11.25
CA ALA A 28 31.38 0.75 11.59
C ALA A 28 30.75 -0.44 10.83
N ASP A 29 31.58 -0.97 9.92
CA ASP A 29 31.82 -2.40 9.72
C ASP A 29 30.61 -3.31 9.60
N SER A 30 30.30 -3.69 8.36
CA SER A 30 30.29 -5.09 7.92
C SER A 30 29.82 -5.17 6.48
N PHE A 31 30.57 -5.91 5.68
CA PHE A 31 30.12 -6.44 4.40
C PHE A 31 28.79 -7.18 4.58
N SER A 32 27.68 -6.53 4.21
CA SER A 32 26.48 -7.25 3.81
C SER A 32 25.83 -6.49 2.65
N SER A 33 26.38 -6.70 1.46
CA SER A 33 25.59 -6.76 0.23
C SER A 33 24.62 -7.96 0.33
N SER A 34 23.69 -7.92 1.29
CA SER A 34 22.57 -8.83 1.41
C SER A 34 21.35 -8.10 0.87
N GLY A 35 20.76 -8.65 -0.19
CA GLY A 35 19.52 -8.16 -0.77
C GLY A 35 18.36 -8.26 0.20
N HIS A 36 18.29 -7.31 1.15
CA HIS A 36 17.11 -7.07 1.95
C HIS A 36 16.05 -6.44 1.06
N LYS A 37 15.41 -7.28 0.24
CA LYS A 37 14.08 -6.99 -0.27
C LYS A 37 13.14 -6.99 0.95
N GLU A 38 13.13 -5.89 1.69
CA GLU A 38 11.99 -5.56 2.55
C GLU A 38 10.78 -5.36 1.63
N ASN A 39 10.08 -6.45 1.36
CA ASN A 39 8.72 -6.37 0.89
C ASN A 39 7.86 -6.31 2.14
N THR A 40 7.69 -5.12 2.72
CA THR A 40 6.57 -4.88 3.63
C THR A 40 5.32 -5.44 2.95
N ARG A 41 4.73 -6.47 3.53
CA ARG A 41 3.57 -7.12 2.96
C ARG A 41 2.37 -6.28 3.37
N LEU A 42 1.80 -5.57 2.42
CA LEU A 42 0.58 -4.78 2.63
C LEU A 42 -0.62 -5.62 2.22
N ARG A 43 -1.64 -5.63 3.07
CA ARG A 43 -2.95 -6.20 2.77
C ARG A 43 -4.01 -5.16 3.02
N PHE A 44 -4.95 -5.02 2.10
CA PHE A 44 -6.01 -4.03 2.19
C PHE A 44 -7.35 -4.74 2.28
N ARG A 45 -8.11 -4.47 3.34
CA ARG A 45 -9.42 -5.09 3.52
C ARG A 45 -10.47 -4.25 2.82
N GLY A 46 -11.19 -4.87 1.89
CA GLY A 46 -12.35 -4.28 1.24
C GLY A 46 -13.61 -4.28 2.10
N TRP A 47 -14.64 -3.57 1.65
CA TRP A 47 -15.94 -3.47 2.35
C TRP A 47 -16.64 -4.83 2.54
N ASN A 48 -16.50 -5.73 1.57
CA ASN A 48 -17.02 -7.10 1.63
C ASN A 48 -16.12 -8.08 2.41
N LYS A 49 -15.09 -7.58 3.13
CA LYS A 49 -14.10 -8.35 3.90
C LYS A 49 -13.09 -9.14 3.06
N GLN A 50 -13.11 -9.05 1.74
CA GLN A 50 -12.05 -9.60 0.90
C GLN A 50 -10.75 -8.82 1.10
N MET A 51 -9.62 -9.49 0.88
CA MET A 51 -8.29 -8.91 1.01
C MET A 51 -7.68 -8.68 -0.36
N PHE A 52 -7.23 -7.45 -0.59
CA PHE A 52 -6.38 -7.11 -1.71
C PHE A 52 -4.92 -7.26 -1.30
N GLU A 53 -4.17 -8.04 -2.05
CA GLU A 53 -2.83 -8.48 -1.66
C GLU A 53 -2.01 -8.91 -2.87
N LYS A 54 -0.70 -8.66 -2.82
CA LYS A 54 0.25 -9.08 -3.85
C LYS A 54 0.21 -10.59 -4.10
N ASP A 55 0.36 -11.01 -5.35
CA ASP A 55 0.39 -12.42 -5.77
C ASP A 55 -0.95 -13.15 -5.51
N THR A 56 -2.07 -12.40 -5.48
CA THR A 56 -3.43 -12.93 -5.36
C THR A 56 -4.32 -12.46 -6.52
N LEU A 57 -5.51 -13.05 -6.65
CA LEU A 57 -6.50 -12.60 -7.66
C LEU A 57 -6.95 -11.14 -7.47
N LEU A 58 -6.85 -10.63 -6.24
CA LEU A 58 -7.21 -9.25 -5.88
C LEU A 58 -5.94 -8.44 -5.63
N GLU A 59 -4.92 -8.60 -6.47
CA GLU A 59 -3.73 -7.76 -6.38
C GLU A 59 -4.06 -6.31 -6.79
N PRO A 60 -3.76 -5.31 -5.93
CA PRO A 60 -3.96 -3.92 -6.31
C PRO A 60 -2.97 -3.49 -7.39
N HIS A 61 -3.40 -2.62 -8.28
CA HIS A 61 -2.51 -2.07 -9.29
C HIS A 61 -1.54 -1.06 -8.67
N VAL A 62 -0.24 -1.31 -8.81
CA VAL A 62 0.80 -0.42 -8.29
C VAL A 62 1.11 0.65 -9.33
N LEU A 63 0.71 1.90 -9.07
CA LEU A 63 0.98 3.04 -9.95
C LEU A 63 2.41 3.59 -9.77
N GLN A 64 2.95 3.49 -8.57
CA GLN A 64 4.28 3.97 -8.19
C GLN A 64 4.73 3.18 -6.95
N ASP A 65 6.00 2.79 -6.87
CA ASP A 65 6.56 2.10 -5.70
C ASP A 65 7.98 2.58 -5.39
N GLU A 66 8.09 3.69 -4.68
CA GLU A 66 9.36 4.35 -4.36
C GLU A 66 9.72 4.27 -2.87
N CYS A 67 8.85 3.72 -2.00
CA CYS A 67 9.15 3.56 -0.58
C CYS A 67 10.34 2.64 -0.27
N LYS A 68 10.91 1.96 -1.28
CA LYS A 68 12.14 1.17 -1.18
C LYS A 68 13.42 2.02 -1.28
N ILE A 69 13.30 3.30 -1.67
CA ILE A 69 14.44 4.20 -1.81
C ILE A 69 14.87 4.70 -0.42
N GLN A 70 16.16 4.56 -0.12
CA GLN A 70 16.75 4.89 1.19
C GLN A 70 17.77 6.03 1.08
N ASP A 71 17.32 7.20 0.63
CA ASP A 71 18.16 8.39 0.38
C ASP A 71 17.92 9.53 1.38
N GLY A 72 17.16 9.28 2.45
CA GLY A 72 16.79 10.31 3.42
C GLY A 72 15.74 11.31 2.94
N SER A 73 15.11 11.09 1.79
CA SER A 73 14.05 11.93 1.22
C SER A 73 12.68 11.27 1.32
N TRP A 74 11.63 12.08 1.16
CA TRP A 74 10.26 11.59 1.08
C TRP A 74 9.99 10.95 -0.27
N HIS A 75 9.44 9.74 -0.24
CA HIS A 75 9.03 8.96 -1.41
C HIS A 75 7.59 8.51 -1.28
N GLN A 76 7.00 8.06 -2.40
CA GLN A 76 5.61 7.63 -2.45
C GLN A 76 5.44 6.26 -3.09
N SER A 77 4.59 5.43 -2.50
CA SER A 77 4.05 4.23 -3.14
C SER A 77 2.54 4.37 -3.26
N ARG A 78 2.01 4.30 -4.49
CA ARG A 78 0.60 4.55 -4.80
C ARG A 78 -0.06 3.31 -5.37
N PHE A 79 -1.14 2.90 -4.73
CA PHE A 79 -1.95 1.73 -5.05
C PHE A 79 -3.30 2.19 -5.62
N LEU A 80 -3.72 1.56 -6.70
CA LEU A 80 -5.03 1.73 -7.33
C LEU A 80 -5.81 0.43 -7.20
N PHE A 81 -6.99 0.54 -6.60
CA PHE A 81 -7.97 -0.52 -6.53
C PHE A 81 -9.04 -0.21 -7.55
N HIS A 82 -9.28 -1.12 -8.48
CA HIS A 82 -10.35 -1.01 -9.48
C HIS A 82 -11.00 -2.38 -9.64
N THR A 83 -12.33 -2.40 -9.67
CA THR A 83 -13.11 -3.64 -9.67
C THR A 83 -14.50 -3.44 -10.26
N GLN A 84 -15.02 -4.51 -10.87
CA GLN A 84 -16.40 -4.62 -11.34
C GLN A 84 -17.36 -5.15 -10.26
N ASP A 85 -16.84 -5.61 -9.12
CA ASP A 85 -17.64 -5.88 -7.93
C ASP A 85 -17.54 -4.69 -6.99
N SER A 86 -18.45 -3.73 -7.16
CA SER A 86 -18.48 -2.50 -6.40
C SER A 86 -18.57 -2.72 -4.88
N GLY A 87 -19.00 -3.90 -4.42
CA GLY A 87 -19.04 -4.29 -3.01
C GLY A 87 -17.66 -4.56 -2.38
N GLN A 88 -16.60 -4.68 -3.19
CA GLN A 88 -15.23 -4.86 -2.69
C GLN A 88 -14.62 -3.55 -2.16
N LEU A 89 -15.06 -2.40 -2.65
CA LEU A 89 -14.60 -1.08 -2.20
C LEU A 89 -15.65 -0.41 -1.30
N PRO A 90 -15.31 0.60 -0.49
CA PRO A 90 -13.96 1.13 -0.26
C PRO A 90 -13.08 0.15 0.53
N ILE A 91 -11.79 0.43 0.54
CA ILE A 91 -10.86 -0.12 1.52
C ILE A 91 -11.24 0.43 2.90
N VAL A 92 -11.43 -0.46 3.87
CA VAL A 92 -11.87 -0.15 5.23
C VAL A 92 -10.79 -0.36 6.28
N ASP A 93 -9.72 -1.09 5.95
CA ASP A 93 -8.64 -1.44 6.86
C ASP A 93 -7.36 -1.76 6.07
N ILE A 94 -6.21 -1.52 6.69
CA ILE A 94 -4.87 -1.74 6.13
C ILE A 94 -4.07 -2.54 7.14
N GLU A 95 -3.75 -3.79 6.78
CA GLU A 95 -2.88 -4.63 7.58
C GLU A 95 -1.44 -4.53 7.05
N GLU A 96 -0.53 -4.16 7.95
CA GLU A 96 0.89 -4.08 7.66
C GLU A 96 1.65 -5.11 8.49
N PHE A 97 2.44 -5.95 7.83
CA PHE A 97 3.35 -6.86 8.53
C PHE A 97 4.70 -6.16 8.71
N PRO A 98 5.15 -5.92 9.95
CA PRO A 98 6.39 -5.21 10.20
C PRO A 98 7.57 -6.01 9.63
N THR A 99 8.29 -5.40 8.71
CA THR A 99 9.68 -5.75 8.41
C THR A 99 10.57 -4.83 9.24
N SER A 100 11.74 -5.32 9.63
CA SER A 100 12.57 -4.89 10.77
C SER A 100 13.19 -3.47 10.72
N GLN A 101 12.53 -2.46 10.13
CA GLN A 101 13.01 -1.07 10.12
C GLN A 101 12.42 -0.24 11.25
N ILE A 102 13.22 -0.14 12.32
CA ILE A 102 12.95 0.65 13.54
C ILE A 102 12.97 2.18 13.26
N ASN A 103 13.48 2.61 12.09
CA ASN A 103 13.75 4.02 11.77
C ASN A 103 13.10 4.45 10.43
N SER A 104 11.78 4.30 10.26
CA SER A 104 11.08 4.92 9.13
C SER A 104 9.85 5.69 9.61
N GLN A 105 9.62 6.88 9.02
CA GLN A 105 8.36 7.60 9.19
C GLN A 105 7.45 7.29 8.02
N ARG A 106 6.16 7.17 8.31
CA ARG A 106 5.15 6.84 7.32
C ARG A 106 3.89 7.67 7.55
N ASN A 107 3.34 8.18 6.46
CA ASN A 107 2.02 8.78 6.43
C ASN A 107 1.19 8.09 5.35
N VAL A 108 -0.12 7.95 5.60
CA VAL A 108 -1.05 7.29 4.68
C VAL A 108 -2.10 8.29 4.24
N GLU A 109 -2.26 8.40 2.93
CA GLU A 109 -3.29 9.19 2.29
C GLU A 109 -4.33 8.26 1.66
N ILE A 110 -5.57 8.39 2.12
CA ILE A 110 -6.70 7.59 1.62
C ILE A 110 -7.47 8.44 0.60
N GLY A 111 -7.39 8.06 -0.68
CA GLY A 111 -8.14 8.68 -1.75
C GLY A 111 -9.64 8.39 -1.64
N PRO A 112 -10.49 9.23 -2.26
CA PRO A 112 -11.92 8.99 -2.31
C PRO A 112 -12.22 7.70 -3.07
N VAL A 113 -13.32 7.04 -2.71
CA VAL A 113 -13.90 5.95 -3.50
C VAL A 113 -14.84 6.54 -4.55
N CYS A 114 -14.66 6.14 -5.80
CA CYS A 114 -15.47 6.52 -6.94
C CYS A 114 -16.31 5.32 -7.38
N PHE A 115 -17.58 5.56 -7.72
CA PHE A 115 -18.51 4.54 -8.19
C PHE A 115 -19.05 4.94 -9.57
N LEU A 116 -19.19 3.98 -10.48
CA LEU A 116 -19.73 4.16 -11.84
C LEU A 116 -20.86 3.17 -12.14
#